data_AF-A0A936DID9-F1
#
_entry.id   AF-A0A936DID9-F1
#
_cell.length_a   1.000
_cell.length_b   1.000
_cell.length_c   1.000
_cell.angle_alpha   90.00
_cell.angle_beta   90.00
_cell.angle_gamma   90.00
#
_symmetry.space_group_name_H-M   'P 1'
#
loop_
_entity.id
_entity.type
_entity.pdbx_description
1 polymer ?
#
loop_
_entity_poly.entity_id
_entity_poly.type
_entity_poly.pdbx_seq_one_letter_code
_entity_poly.pdbx_strand_id
1 'polypeptide(L)'
;MSNTLKPEQLVAAALYEVRLLLAPYLGSDNSAELPVRTAAHLAYALHNDALAVFNGESFEVAAALARIEAVDRILGTETKLVERLAAHFRGGEV
;
A
#
# COMPACT_ATOMS: atom_id res chain seq x y z
N MET A 1 -13.78 20.20 -20.26
CA MET A 1 -13.56 20.23 -18.80
C MET A 1 -12.16 19.69 -18.57
N SER A 2 -11.25 20.50 -18.03
CA SER A 2 -9.92 19.98 -17.63
C SER A 2 -10.16 19.11 -16.40
N ASN A 3 -10.23 17.80 -16.58
CA ASN A 3 -10.33 16.86 -15.47
C ASN A 3 -8.91 16.63 -14.93
N THR A 4 -8.31 17.68 -14.36
CA THR A 4 -6.96 17.61 -13.85
C THR A 4 -7.01 16.88 -12.51
N LEU A 5 -6.54 15.64 -12.48
CA LEU A 5 -6.34 14.89 -11.23
C LEU A 5 -5.43 15.69 -10.31
N LYS A 6 -5.77 15.75 -9.02
CA LYS A 6 -4.81 16.20 -8.01
C LYS A 6 -3.64 15.20 -7.91
N PRO A 7 -2.43 15.64 -7.52
CA PRO A 7 -1.28 14.75 -7.42
C PRO A 7 -1.55 13.48 -6.61
N GLU A 8 -2.24 13.60 -5.48
CA GLU A 8 -2.62 12.47 -4.61
C GLU A 8 -3.58 11.49 -5.29
N GLN A 9 -4.50 11.98 -6.14
CA GLN A 9 -5.43 11.13 -6.87
C GLN A 9 -4.70 10.31 -7.94
N LEU A 10 -3.67 10.87 -8.58
CA LEU A 10 -2.83 10.13 -9.53
C LEU A 10 -2.05 9.01 -8.83
N VAL A 11 -1.42 9.30 -7.68
CA VAL A 11 -0.67 8.31 -6.90
C VAL A 11 -1.60 7.20 -6.39
N ALA A 12 -2.79 7.57 -5.92
CA ALA A 12 -3.80 6.63 -5.47
C ALA A 12 -4.29 5.70 -6.61
N ALA A 13 -4.59 6.26 -7.79
CA ALA A 13 -4.95 5.47 -8.95
C ALA A 13 -3.83 4.51 -9.37
N ALA A 14 -2.57 4.95 -9.32
CA ALA A 14 -1.43 4.10 -9.60
C ALA A 14 -1.28 2.94 -8.60
N LEU A 15 -1.51 3.19 -7.30
CA LEU A 15 -1.47 2.13 -6.28
C LEU A 15 -2.58 1.10 -6.48
N TYR A 16 -3.77 1.56 -6.88
CA TYR A 16 -4.89 0.67 -7.22
C TYR A 16 -4.55 -0.20 -8.44
N GLU A 17 -3.92 0.35 -9.48
CA GLU A 17 -3.48 -0.42 -10.64
C GLU A 17 -2.41 -1.46 -10.26
N VAL A 18 -1.42 -1.07 -9.43
CA VAL A 18 -0.42 -2.00 -8.89
C VAL A 18 -1.08 -3.15 -8.13
N ARG A 19 -2.15 -2.88 -7.37
CA ARG A 19 -2.94 -3.91 -6.70
C ARG A 19 -3.54 -4.90 -7.71
N LEU A 20 -4.09 -4.44 -8.84
CA LEU A 20 -4.65 -5.32 -9.86
C LEU A 20 -3.57 -6.21 -10.49
N LEU A 21 -2.44 -5.61 -10.89
CA LEU A 21 -1.32 -6.31 -11.49
C LEU A 21 -0.72 -7.37 -10.55
N LEU A 22 -0.69 -7.08 -9.25
CA LEU A 22 -0.12 -7.98 -8.25
C LEU A 22 -1.12 -8.98 -7.64
N ALA A 23 -2.38 -8.98 -8.09
CA ALA A 23 -3.41 -9.88 -7.57
C ALA A 23 -3.01 -11.38 -7.53
N PRO A 24 -2.30 -11.92 -8.54
CA PRO A 24 -1.89 -13.33 -8.53
C PRO A 24 -0.88 -13.70 -7.43
N TYR A 25 -0.21 -12.71 -6.81
CA TYR A 25 0.83 -12.93 -5.81
C TYR A 25 0.33 -12.87 -4.36
N LEU A 26 -0.98 -12.79 -4.16
CA LEU A 26 -1.60 -12.81 -2.84
C LEU A 26 -1.68 -14.23 -2.26
N GLY A 27 -1.71 -14.30 -0.93
CA GLY A 27 -1.82 -15.55 -0.19
C GLY A 27 -0.50 -16.08 0.35
N SER A 28 -0.60 -16.90 1.39
CA SER A 28 0.53 -17.55 2.06
C SER A 28 1.23 -18.57 1.16
N ASP A 29 0.48 -19.21 0.26
CA ASP A 29 0.93 -20.39 -0.49
C ASP A 29 1.57 -20.03 -1.84
N ASN A 30 1.68 -18.73 -2.15
CA ASN A 30 2.35 -18.26 -3.35
C ASN A 30 3.88 -18.38 -3.22
N SER A 31 4.53 -18.98 -4.23
CA SER A 31 5.97 -19.26 -4.23
C SER A 31 6.85 -18.18 -4.86
N ALA A 32 6.29 -17.00 -5.18
CA ALA A 32 7.08 -15.87 -5.69
C ALA A 32 8.04 -15.33 -4.62
N GLU A 33 9.04 -14.57 -5.06
CA GLU A 33 10.02 -13.97 -4.17
C GLU A 33 9.35 -13.06 -3.13
N LEU A 34 9.91 -13.04 -1.91
CA LEU A 34 9.38 -12.27 -0.79
C LEU A 34 9.13 -10.78 -1.14
N PRO A 35 9.99 -10.06 -1.89
CA PRO A 35 9.71 -8.68 -2.29
C PRO A 35 8.43 -8.53 -3.12
N VAL A 36 8.18 -9.45 -4.06
CA VAL A 36 6.97 -9.42 -4.91
C VAL A 36 5.72 -9.68 -4.07
N ARG A 37 5.78 -10.69 -3.20
CA ARG A 37 4.69 -11.01 -2.26
C ARG A 37 4.42 -9.84 -1.30
N THR A 38 5.48 -9.19 -0.81
CA THR A 38 5.39 -8.01 0.06
C THR A 38 4.69 -6.85 -0.65
N ALA A 39 5.08 -6.55 -1.90
CA ALA A 39 4.42 -5.51 -2.69
C ALA A 39 2.94 -5.82 -2.91
N ALA A 40 2.60 -7.08 -3.21
CA ALA A 40 1.22 -7.51 -3.44
C ALA A 40 0.35 -7.31 -2.19
N HIS A 41 0.84 -7.74 -1.03
CA HIS A 41 0.11 -7.62 0.22
C HIS A 41 0.04 -6.17 0.72
N LEU A 42 1.08 -5.36 0.50
CA LEU A 42 1.05 -3.93 0.80
C LEU A 42 0.02 -3.18 -0.06
N ALA A 43 0.02 -3.43 -1.38
CA ALA A 43 -0.98 -2.86 -2.28
C ALA A 43 -2.39 -3.31 -1.90
N TYR A 44 -2.57 -4.56 -1.47
CA TYR A 44 -3.83 -5.05 -0.92
C TYR A 44 -4.21 -4.38 0.40
N ALA A 45 -3.27 -4.12 1.31
CA ALA A 45 -3.57 -3.47 2.59
C ALA A 45 -4.12 -2.04 2.40
N LEU A 46 -3.73 -1.37 1.30
CA LEU A 46 -3.99 0.05 1.07
C LEU A 46 -4.98 0.36 -0.07
N HIS A 47 -5.46 -0.63 -0.83
CA HIS A 47 -6.29 -0.36 -2.02
C HIS A 47 -7.59 0.41 -1.73
N ASN A 48 -8.24 0.14 -0.59
CA ASN A 48 -9.45 0.87 -0.21
C ASN A 48 -9.14 2.32 0.19
N ASP A 49 -7.99 2.55 0.81
CA ASP A 49 -7.54 3.90 1.16
C ASP A 49 -7.17 4.70 -0.09
N ALA A 50 -6.51 4.04 -1.05
CA ALA A 50 -6.25 4.63 -2.35
C ALA A 50 -7.57 5.01 -3.04
N LEU A 51 -8.58 4.15 -3.02
CA LEU A 51 -9.88 4.49 -3.58
C LEU A 51 -10.53 5.69 -2.88
N ALA A 52 -10.44 5.76 -1.54
CA ALA A 52 -10.92 6.90 -0.77
C ALA A 52 -10.20 8.20 -1.17
N VAL A 53 -8.87 8.20 -1.23
CA VAL A 53 -8.06 9.36 -1.68
C VAL A 53 -8.42 9.77 -3.10
N PHE A 54 -8.60 8.81 -4.00
CA PHE A 54 -9.02 9.06 -5.39
C PHE A 54 -10.38 9.75 -5.46
N ASN A 55 -11.35 9.31 -4.64
CA ASN A 55 -12.68 9.90 -4.56
C ASN A 55 -12.75 11.22 -3.77
N GLY A 56 -11.66 11.62 -3.10
CA GLY A 56 -11.66 12.78 -2.20
C GLY A 56 -12.37 12.52 -0.87
N GLU A 57 -12.44 11.26 -0.46
CA GLU A 57 -12.98 10.81 0.82
C GLU A 57 -11.91 10.80 1.93
N SER A 58 -12.34 10.59 3.17
CA SER A 58 -11.45 10.53 4.33
C SER A 58 -10.60 9.26 4.36
N PHE A 59 -9.35 9.38 4.79
CA PHE A 59 -8.40 8.29 4.96
C PHE A 59 -7.95 8.18 6.43
N GLU A 60 -8.27 7.06 7.09
CA GLU A 60 -7.93 6.80 8.49
C GLU A 60 -6.54 6.16 8.63
N VAL A 61 -5.53 6.98 8.87
CA VAL A 61 -4.11 6.57 8.94
C VAL A 61 -3.87 5.44 9.94
N ALA A 62 -4.47 5.51 11.13
CA ALA A 62 -4.29 4.48 12.17
C ALA A 62 -4.79 3.10 11.72
N ALA A 63 -5.92 3.06 11.01
CA ALA A 63 -6.47 1.82 10.46
C ALA A 63 -5.60 1.26 9.33
N ALA A 64 -5.01 2.15 8.51
CA ALA A 64 -4.07 1.77 7.47
C ALA A 64 -2.81 1.12 8.04
N LEU A 65 -2.21 1.74 9.07
CA LEU A 65 -1.03 1.21 9.75
C LEU A 65 -1.32 -0.18 10.34
N ALA A 66 -2.46 -0.37 10.99
CA ALA A 66 -2.85 -1.67 11.53
C ALA A 66 -2.97 -2.76 10.43
N ARG A 67 -3.44 -2.41 9.22
CA ARG A 67 -3.46 -3.33 8.07
C ARG A 67 -2.06 -3.62 7.54
N ILE A 68 -1.18 -2.62 7.48
CA ILE A 68 0.23 -2.80 7.08
C ILE A 68 0.93 -3.76 8.06
N GLU A 69 0.73 -3.61 9.37
CA GLU A 69 1.29 -4.54 10.37
C GLU A 69 0.74 -5.96 10.20
N ALA A 70 -0.49 -6.12 9.73
CA ALA A 70 -1.05 -7.43 9.43
C ALA A 70 -0.30 -8.12 8.28
N VAL A 71 0.23 -7.36 7.31
CA VAL A 71 1.07 -7.91 6.23
C VAL A 71 2.34 -8.51 6.79
N ASP A 72 3.00 -7.82 7.73
CA ASP A 72 4.20 -8.34 8.40
C ASP A 72 3.90 -9.67 9.13
N ARG A 73 2.70 -9.82 9.71
CA ARG A 73 2.29 -11.10 10.33
C ARG A 73 2.03 -12.22 9.32
N ILE A 74 1.52 -11.89 8.13
CA ILE A 74 1.21 -12.88 7.07
C ILE A 74 2.50 -13.38 6.41
N LEU A 75 3.46 -12.50 6.16
CA LEU A 75 4.67 -12.80 5.38
C LEU A 75 5.90 -13.12 6.24
N GLY A 76 5.81 -12.89 7.55
CA GLY A 76 6.90 -13.05 8.51
C GLY A 76 7.42 -11.69 8.99
N THR A 77 7.75 -11.59 10.29
CA THR A 77 8.06 -10.34 11.00
C THR A 77 9.33 -9.62 10.52
N GLU A 78 10.04 -10.17 9.54
CA GLU A 78 11.26 -9.60 8.97
C GLU A 78 10.99 -8.44 7.99
N THR A 79 9.78 -8.35 7.43
CA THR A 79 9.44 -7.31 6.44
C THR A 79 9.38 -5.90 7.01
N LYS A 80 8.99 -5.75 8.28
CA LYS A 80 8.96 -4.51 9.09
C LYS A 80 8.43 -3.28 8.33
N LEU A 81 7.29 -3.43 7.66
CA LEU A 81 6.81 -2.44 6.71
C LEU A 81 6.51 -1.08 7.34
N VAL A 82 5.89 -1.06 8.53
CA VAL A 82 5.61 0.22 9.22
C VAL A 82 6.89 0.96 9.57
N GLU A 83 7.92 0.27 10.06
CA GLU A 83 9.21 0.88 10.38
C GLU A 83 9.89 1.46 9.13
N ARG A 84 9.86 0.72 8.01
CA ARG A 84 10.43 1.16 6.73
C ARG A 84 9.71 2.39 6.20
N LEU A 85 8.38 2.40 6.21
CA LEU A 85 7.59 3.56 5.80
C LEU A 85 7.89 4.77 6.68
N ALA A 86 7.91 4.58 8.01
CA ALA A 86 8.24 5.66 8.94
C ALA A 86 9.66 6.20 8.74
N ALA A 87 10.63 5.35 8.39
CA ALA A 87 12.00 5.78 8.08
C ALA A 87 12.06 6.68 6.84
N HIS A 88 11.26 6.40 5.80
CA HIS A 88 11.17 7.25 4.62
C HIS A 88 10.59 8.64 4.92
N PHE A 89 9.67 8.74 5.88
CA PHE A 89 9.14 10.04 6.32
C PHE A 89 10.09 10.80 7.25
N ARG A 90 10.82 10.11 8.13
CA ARG A 90 11.78 10.74 9.06
C ARG A 90 13.09 11.15 8.40
N GLY A 91 13.47 10.51 7.29
CA GLY A 91 14.66 10.86 6.50
C GLY A 91 14.42 11.94 5.44
N GLY A 92 13.18 12.40 5.28
CA GLY A 92 12.83 13.53 4.41
C GLY A 92 12.76 14.82 5.21
N GLU A 93 13.89 15.50 5.38
CA GLU A 93 13.87 16.95 5.53
C GLU A 93 13.24 17.51 4.24
N VAL A 94 12.13 18.24 4.38
CA VAL A 94 11.57 19.10 3.34
C VAL A 94 12.30 20.44 3.39
#